data_AF-A0A7X5E5B6-F1
#
_entry.id   AF-A0A7X5E5B6-F1
#
_cell.length_a   1.000
_cell.length_b   1.000
_cell.length_c   1.000
_cell.angle_alpha   90.00
_cell.angle_beta   90.00
_cell.angle_gamma   90.00
#
_symmetry.space_group_name_H-M   'P 1'
#
loop_
_entity.id
_entity.type
_entity.pdbx_description
1 polymer ?
#
loop_
_entity_poly.entity_id
_entity_poly.type
_entity_poly.pdbx_seq_one_letter_code
_entity_poly.pdbx_strand_id
1 'polypeptide(L)'
;MLEQTAESITAQVRQGEEKLAELQVTADGISSRVQDTEKGVSELRQTAEGLTARVGDNAGNIAALQLTAQGLTSRVQDTEGSISTLQQTATGLENRVSNAEGSISQVSQTATGLQSTVSSLDGKYTSLKQTVDGFNFDGLVTFNDLLKSGKTEINGANITTGNIDLNSVTLANGYGSLTMGRGSTGADRTRGARLNGPITTAGGTDYANYFFASDAAARMSGEDIFGITSLYVAPDEIHADITIDIGSDERIKNEISYDVAERYGAFFRALKPARYHMNDSRSGRCHTGFIAQQMRDALAETGLARQDLAALVQQGYDSEAEDGGGGQYSIRYGELIALNTAMVQQLLSRVDALESEVRALKGES
;
A
#
# COMPACT_ATOMS: atom_id res chain seq x y z
N MET A 1 -45.62 -186.58 -20.90
CA MET A 1 -46.27 -185.31 -21.30
C MET A 1 -46.70 -184.51 -20.07
N LEU A 2 -47.66 -184.98 -19.25
CA LEU A 2 -48.17 -184.22 -18.08
C LEU A 2 -47.11 -183.87 -17.00
N GLU A 3 -46.25 -184.82 -16.64
CA GLU A 3 -45.24 -184.64 -15.57
C GLU A 3 -44.16 -183.62 -15.99
N GLN A 4 -43.75 -183.67 -17.25
CA GLN A 4 -42.86 -182.69 -17.88
C GLN A 4 -43.48 -181.28 -17.91
N THR A 5 -44.81 -181.20 -18.08
CA THR A 5 -45.55 -179.92 -17.97
C THR A 5 -45.57 -179.41 -16.53
N ALA A 6 -45.75 -180.28 -15.52
CA ALA A 6 -45.79 -179.88 -14.11
C ALA A 6 -44.43 -179.38 -13.61
N GLU A 7 -43.33 -180.06 -13.94
CA GLU A 7 -41.97 -179.59 -13.64
C GLU A 7 -41.65 -178.26 -14.33
N SER A 8 -42.09 -178.10 -15.59
CA SER A 8 -41.98 -176.83 -16.30
C SER A 8 -42.76 -175.71 -15.61
N ILE A 9 -43.95 -175.99 -15.09
CA ILE A 9 -44.77 -175.01 -14.35
C ILE A 9 -44.08 -174.64 -13.04
N THR A 10 -43.58 -175.62 -12.25
CA THR A 10 -42.89 -175.33 -10.98
C THR A 10 -41.60 -174.53 -11.20
N ALA A 11 -40.85 -174.82 -12.27
CA ALA A 11 -39.68 -174.03 -12.65
C ALA A 11 -40.07 -172.61 -13.10
N GLN A 12 -41.17 -172.45 -13.86
CA GLN A 12 -41.70 -171.14 -14.24
C GLN A 12 -42.20 -170.33 -13.02
N VAL A 13 -42.81 -170.97 -12.03
CA VAL A 13 -43.25 -170.32 -10.78
C VAL A 13 -42.06 -169.84 -9.96
N ARG A 14 -41.06 -170.70 -9.74
CA ARG A 14 -39.82 -170.32 -9.03
C ARG A 14 -39.08 -169.19 -9.75
N GLN A 15 -38.99 -169.25 -11.08
CA GLN A 15 -38.43 -168.15 -11.88
C GLN A 15 -39.27 -166.87 -11.77
N GLY A 16 -40.59 -166.99 -11.63
CA GLY A 16 -41.49 -165.88 -11.34
C GLY A 16 -41.26 -165.26 -9.97
N GLU A 17 -41.05 -166.08 -8.93
CA GLU A 17 -40.73 -165.64 -7.57
C GLU A 17 -39.37 -164.92 -7.51
N GLU A 18 -38.34 -165.44 -8.21
CA GLU A 18 -37.03 -164.80 -8.33
C GLU A 18 -37.13 -163.44 -9.05
N LYS A 19 -37.87 -163.36 -10.17
CA LYS A 19 -38.16 -162.07 -10.86
C LYS A 19 -38.95 -161.09 -9.99
N LEU A 20 -39.87 -161.58 -9.16
CA LEU A 20 -40.65 -160.75 -8.24
C LEU A 20 -39.75 -160.16 -7.14
N ALA A 21 -38.82 -160.95 -6.60
CA ALA A 21 -37.83 -160.46 -5.65
C ALA A 21 -36.90 -159.40 -6.27
N GLU A 22 -36.44 -159.60 -7.51
CA GLU A 22 -35.67 -158.59 -8.26
C GLU A 22 -36.47 -157.30 -8.51
N LEU A 23 -37.76 -157.41 -8.84
CA LEU A 23 -38.67 -156.28 -8.99
C LEU A 23 -38.85 -155.52 -7.67
N GLN A 24 -38.97 -156.22 -6.53
CA GLN A 24 -39.09 -155.60 -5.21
C GLN A 24 -37.82 -154.80 -4.86
N VAL A 25 -36.64 -155.40 -5.04
CA VAL A 25 -35.36 -154.70 -4.83
C VAL A 25 -35.23 -153.47 -5.75
N THR A 26 -35.67 -153.60 -7.02
CA THR A 26 -35.70 -152.47 -7.96
C THR A 26 -36.65 -151.38 -7.51
N ALA A 27 -37.85 -151.73 -7.02
CA ALA A 27 -38.84 -150.80 -6.53
C ALA A 27 -38.37 -150.05 -5.28
N ASP A 28 -37.74 -150.74 -4.32
CA ASP A 28 -37.14 -150.14 -3.12
C ASP A 28 -36.00 -149.17 -3.50
N GLY A 29 -35.16 -149.57 -4.46
CA GLY A 29 -34.11 -148.71 -5.01
C GLY A 29 -34.64 -147.46 -5.71
N ILE A 30 -35.75 -147.58 -6.47
CA ILE A 30 -36.46 -146.43 -7.05
C ILE A 30 -37.01 -145.53 -5.95
N SER A 31 -37.64 -146.10 -4.92
CA SER A 31 -38.21 -145.33 -3.79
C SER A 31 -37.15 -144.50 -3.07
N SER A 32 -35.98 -145.08 -2.78
CA SER A 32 -34.85 -144.36 -2.18
C SER A 32 -34.38 -143.20 -3.08
N ARG A 33 -34.23 -143.43 -4.38
CA ARG A 33 -33.83 -142.38 -5.35
C ARG A 33 -34.87 -141.26 -5.45
N VAL A 34 -36.16 -141.59 -5.35
CA VAL A 34 -37.25 -140.61 -5.32
C VAL A 34 -37.15 -139.76 -4.07
N GLN A 35 -36.97 -140.37 -2.89
CA GLN A 35 -36.78 -139.62 -1.63
C GLN A 35 -35.56 -138.69 -1.68
N ASP A 36 -34.44 -139.14 -2.24
CA ASP A 36 -33.24 -138.31 -2.40
C ASP A 36 -33.48 -137.17 -3.40
N THR A 37 -34.24 -137.43 -4.47
CA THR A 37 -34.65 -136.40 -5.45
C THR A 37 -35.55 -135.36 -4.80
N GLU A 38 -36.53 -135.77 -3.97
CA GLU A 38 -37.42 -134.87 -3.24
C GLU A 38 -36.66 -133.97 -2.26
N LYS A 39 -35.65 -134.52 -1.57
CA LYS A 39 -34.72 -133.74 -0.73
C LYS A 39 -33.95 -132.73 -1.57
N GLY A 40 -33.34 -133.16 -2.68
CA GLY A 40 -32.58 -132.28 -3.57
C GLY A 40 -33.44 -131.17 -4.20
N VAL A 41 -34.68 -131.47 -4.58
CA VAL A 41 -35.66 -130.47 -5.07
C VAL A 41 -36.00 -129.47 -3.97
N SER A 42 -36.14 -129.94 -2.72
CA SER A 42 -36.43 -129.08 -1.57
C SER A 42 -35.26 -128.12 -1.27
N GLU A 43 -34.02 -128.59 -1.33
CA GLU A 43 -32.80 -127.77 -1.16
C GLU A 43 -32.63 -126.75 -2.31
N LEU A 44 -32.89 -127.17 -3.55
CA LEU A 44 -32.88 -126.27 -4.72
C LEU A 44 -33.95 -125.18 -4.57
N ARG A 45 -35.14 -125.53 -4.10
CA ARG A 45 -36.21 -124.57 -3.84
C ARG A 45 -35.79 -123.54 -2.78
N GLN A 46 -35.22 -123.98 -1.67
CA GLN A 46 -34.70 -123.08 -0.63
C GLN A 46 -33.61 -122.15 -1.18
N THR A 47 -32.70 -122.69 -2.01
CA THR A 47 -31.67 -121.89 -2.69
C THR A 47 -32.27 -120.85 -3.62
N ALA A 48 -33.29 -121.23 -4.40
CA ALA A 48 -33.99 -120.32 -5.31
C ALA A 48 -34.76 -119.22 -4.56
N GLU A 49 -35.41 -119.55 -3.44
CA GLU A 49 -36.06 -118.59 -2.54
C GLU A 49 -35.03 -117.59 -1.97
N GLY A 50 -33.87 -118.07 -1.52
CA GLY A 50 -32.77 -117.20 -1.04
C GLY A 50 -32.16 -116.30 -2.12
N LEU A 51 -32.00 -116.80 -3.35
CA LEU A 51 -31.56 -115.99 -4.49
C LEU A 51 -32.59 -114.91 -4.85
N THR A 52 -33.88 -115.25 -4.81
CA THR A 52 -34.97 -114.30 -5.06
C THR A 52 -34.95 -113.15 -4.06
N ALA A 53 -34.78 -113.46 -2.77
CA ALA A 53 -34.65 -112.45 -1.72
C ALA A 53 -33.45 -111.51 -1.97
N ARG A 54 -32.25 -112.07 -2.24
CA ARG A 54 -31.04 -111.27 -2.52
C ARG A 54 -31.18 -110.39 -3.76
N VAL A 55 -31.85 -110.88 -4.81
CA VAL A 55 -32.14 -110.08 -6.01
C VAL A 55 -33.08 -108.93 -5.69
N GLY A 56 -34.10 -109.16 -4.85
CA GLY A 56 -34.98 -108.11 -4.33
C GLY A 56 -34.22 -107.03 -3.55
N ASP A 57 -33.37 -107.44 -2.61
CA ASP A 57 -32.54 -106.52 -1.82
C ASP A 57 -31.59 -105.72 -2.71
N ASN A 58 -30.95 -106.38 -3.68
CA ASN A 58 -30.07 -105.71 -4.65
C ASN A 58 -30.83 -104.69 -5.50
N ALA A 59 -32.07 -104.99 -5.92
CA ALA A 59 -32.90 -104.04 -6.65
C ALA A 59 -33.22 -102.80 -5.79
N GLY A 60 -33.53 -102.99 -4.51
CA GLY A 60 -33.71 -101.91 -3.54
C GLY A 60 -32.46 -101.04 -3.35
N ASN A 61 -31.29 -101.68 -3.19
CA ASN A 61 -30.01 -100.99 -3.04
C ASN A 61 -29.63 -100.20 -4.31
N ILE A 62 -29.87 -100.76 -5.50
CA ILE A 62 -29.63 -100.08 -6.79
C ILE A 62 -30.55 -98.86 -6.92
N ALA A 63 -31.82 -98.97 -6.55
CA ALA A 63 -32.75 -97.84 -6.56
C ALA A 63 -32.29 -96.71 -5.60
N ALA A 64 -31.83 -97.04 -4.40
CA ALA A 64 -31.29 -96.07 -3.46
C ALA A 64 -30.01 -95.39 -3.98
N LEU A 65 -29.14 -96.14 -4.65
CA LEU A 65 -27.93 -95.60 -5.29
C LEU A 65 -28.29 -94.65 -6.45
N GLN A 66 -29.28 -95.00 -7.26
CA GLN A 66 -29.76 -94.13 -8.34
C GLN A 66 -30.33 -92.81 -7.81
N LEU A 67 -31.11 -92.85 -6.73
CA LEU A 67 -31.62 -91.64 -6.07
C LEU A 67 -30.48 -90.79 -5.51
N THR A 68 -29.49 -91.41 -4.87
CA THR A 68 -28.30 -90.70 -4.35
C THR A 68 -27.51 -90.04 -5.48
N ALA A 69 -27.30 -90.75 -6.59
CA ALA A 69 -26.60 -90.23 -7.76
C ALA A 69 -27.35 -89.05 -8.41
N GLN A 70 -28.68 -89.13 -8.51
CA GLN A 70 -29.51 -88.01 -8.99
C GLN A 70 -29.38 -86.79 -8.06
N GLY A 71 -29.43 -86.99 -6.74
CA GLY A 71 -29.23 -85.91 -5.78
C GLY A 71 -27.84 -85.27 -5.84
N LEU A 72 -26.79 -86.07 -6.06
CA LEU A 72 -25.44 -85.55 -6.27
C LEU A 72 -25.33 -84.74 -7.57
N THR A 73 -25.96 -85.19 -8.66
CA THR A 73 -26.01 -84.44 -9.92
C THR A 73 -26.63 -83.06 -9.73
N SER A 74 -27.78 -82.97 -9.06
CA SER A 74 -28.43 -81.67 -8.79
C SER A 74 -27.54 -80.76 -7.94
N ARG A 75 -26.92 -81.29 -6.88
CA ARG A 75 -26.00 -80.51 -6.03
C ARG A 75 -24.77 -80.00 -6.79
N VAL A 76 -24.24 -80.80 -7.72
CA VAL A 76 -23.13 -80.39 -8.59
C VAL A 76 -23.57 -79.25 -9.50
N GLN A 77 -24.73 -79.37 -10.15
CA GLN A 77 -25.28 -78.31 -11.00
C GLN A 77 -25.50 -76.99 -10.24
N ASP A 78 -26.06 -77.05 -9.03
CA ASP A 78 -26.25 -75.87 -8.18
C ASP A 78 -24.90 -75.23 -7.77
N THR A 79 -23.90 -76.08 -7.51
CA THR A 79 -22.54 -75.63 -7.17
C THR A 79 -21.86 -74.97 -8.37
N GLU A 80 -22.00 -75.53 -9.57
CA GLU A 80 -21.49 -74.93 -10.81
C GLU A 80 -22.12 -73.55 -11.07
N GLY A 81 -23.43 -73.41 -10.86
CA GLY A 81 -24.13 -72.13 -10.96
C GLY A 81 -23.65 -71.10 -9.92
N SER A 82 -23.43 -71.54 -8.68
CA SER A 82 -22.90 -70.69 -7.61
C SER A 82 -21.46 -70.24 -7.89
N ILE A 83 -20.60 -71.13 -8.41
CA ILE A 83 -19.22 -70.83 -8.81
C ILE A 83 -19.21 -69.81 -9.95
N SER A 84 -20.06 -69.98 -10.96
CA SER A 84 -20.19 -69.02 -12.07
C SER A 84 -20.56 -67.63 -11.57
N THR A 85 -21.51 -67.55 -10.63
CA THR A 85 -21.92 -66.27 -10.00
C THR A 85 -20.77 -65.64 -9.20
N LEU A 86 -19.99 -66.46 -8.48
CA LEU A 86 -18.83 -66.00 -7.72
C LEU A 86 -17.73 -65.46 -8.65
N GLN A 87 -17.47 -66.13 -9.77
CA GLN A 87 -16.50 -65.69 -10.78
C GLN A 87 -16.90 -64.34 -11.41
N GLN A 88 -18.17 -64.17 -11.74
CA GLN A 88 -18.70 -62.89 -12.24
C GLN A 88 -18.55 -61.78 -11.20
N THR A 89 -18.85 -62.07 -9.93
CA THR A 89 -18.69 -61.12 -8.82
C THR A 89 -17.23 -60.74 -8.62
N ALA A 90 -16.32 -61.71 -8.64
CA ALA A 90 -14.87 -61.48 -8.51
C ALA A 90 -14.35 -60.59 -9.64
N THR A 91 -14.74 -60.87 -10.90
CA THR A 91 -14.40 -60.05 -12.07
C THR A 91 -14.94 -58.62 -11.91
N GLY A 92 -16.16 -58.47 -11.40
CA GLY A 92 -16.76 -57.15 -11.12
C GLY A 92 -16.00 -56.37 -10.05
N LEU A 93 -15.54 -57.05 -8.99
CA LEU A 93 -14.72 -56.44 -7.94
C LEU A 93 -13.33 -56.04 -8.44
N GLU A 94 -12.69 -56.88 -9.26
CA GLU A 94 -11.39 -56.58 -9.88
C GLU A 94 -11.44 -55.29 -10.72
N ASN A 95 -12.45 -55.15 -11.57
CA ASN A 95 -12.67 -53.94 -12.35
C ASN A 95 -12.91 -52.69 -11.48
N ARG A 96 -13.69 -52.84 -10.40
CA ARG A 96 -13.96 -51.73 -9.46
C ARG A 96 -12.70 -51.30 -8.71
N VAL A 97 -11.87 -52.25 -8.30
CA VAL A 97 -10.58 -51.98 -7.64
C VAL A 97 -9.64 -51.26 -8.60
N SER A 98 -9.49 -51.74 -9.83
CA SER A 98 -8.65 -51.10 -10.84
C SER A 98 -9.08 -49.65 -11.12
N ASN A 99 -10.39 -49.39 -11.25
CA ASN A 99 -10.91 -48.03 -11.41
C ASN A 99 -10.65 -47.14 -10.18
N ALA A 100 -10.74 -47.70 -8.97
CA ALA A 100 -10.45 -46.98 -7.74
C ALA A 100 -8.97 -46.61 -7.62
N GLU A 101 -8.07 -47.53 -7.98
CA GLU A 101 -6.61 -47.28 -8.04
C GLU A 101 -6.28 -46.14 -9.01
N GLY A 102 -6.88 -46.14 -10.20
CA GLY A 102 -6.74 -45.05 -11.17
C GLY A 102 -7.23 -43.70 -10.63
N SER A 103 -8.39 -43.68 -9.98
CA SER A 103 -8.96 -42.46 -9.37
C SER A 103 -8.07 -41.94 -8.23
N ILE A 104 -7.56 -42.82 -7.37
CA ILE A 104 -6.64 -42.48 -6.28
C ILE A 104 -5.35 -41.86 -6.84
N SER A 105 -4.81 -42.43 -7.93
CA SER A 105 -3.63 -41.86 -8.60
C SER A 105 -3.89 -40.42 -9.09
N GLN A 106 -5.04 -40.15 -9.70
CA GLN A 106 -5.41 -38.80 -10.16
C GLN A 106 -5.58 -37.82 -9.00
N VAL A 107 -6.22 -38.25 -7.91
CA VAL A 107 -6.35 -37.44 -6.69
C VAL A 107 -4.97 -37.11 -6.12
N SER A 108 -4.06 -38.09 -6.05
CA SER A 108 -2.69 -37.88 -5.55
C SER A 108 -1.93 -36.87 -6.42
N GLN A 109 -2.01 -36.98 -7.75
CA GLN A 109 -1.37 -36.04 -8.67
C GLN A 109 -1.93 -34.61 -8.49
N THR A 110 -3.25 -34.49 -8.36
CA THR A 110 -3.91 -33.20 -8.12
C THR A 110 -3.46 -32.59 -6.79
N ALA A 111 -3.38 -33.38 -5.72
CA ALA A 111 -2.92 -32.93 -4.41
C ALA A 111 -1.47 -32.41 -4.45
N THR A 112 -0.56 -33.11 -5.15
CA THR A 112 0.83 -32.65 -5.35
C THR A 112 0.89 -31.34 -6.15
N GLY A 113 0.05 -31.18 -7.18
CA GLY A 113 -0.06 -29.93 -7.93
C GLY A 113 -0.56 -28.76 -7.08
N LEU A 114 -1.58 -29.00 -6.25
CA LEU A 114 -2.08 -28.02 -5.29
C LEU A 114 -1.02 -27.65 -4.25
N GLN A 115 -0.31 -28.62 -3.68
CA GLN A 115 0.79 -28.37 -2.73
C GLN A 115 1.89 -27.48 -3.35
N SER A 116 2.25 -27.73 -4.61
CA SER A 116 3.22 -26.91 -5.35
C SER A 116 2.71 -25.49 -5.57
N THR A 117 1.44 -25.34 -5.94
CA THR A 117 0.79 -24.03 -6.13
C THR A 117 0.75 -23.23 -4.82
N VAL A 118 0.34 -23.87 -3.72
CA VAL A 118 0.30 -23.26 -2.39
C VAL A 118 1.70 -22.84 -1.95
N SER A 119 2.72 -23.68 -2.14
CA SER A 119 4.11 -23.34 -1.80
C SER A 119 4.61 -22.13 -2.61
N SER A 120 4.24 -22.04 -3.89
CA SER A 120 4.56 -20.87 -4.72
C SER A 120 3.86 -19.61 -4.24
N LEU A 121 2.59 -19.70 -3.85
CA LEU A 121 1.83 -18.58 -3.29
C LEU A 121 2.40 -18.10 -1.96
N ASP A 122 2.81 -19.02 -1.08
CA ASP A 122 3.44 -18.71 0.19
C ASP A 122 4.78 -17.97 -0.02
N GLY A 123 5.59 -18.40 -0.99
CA GLY A 123 6.79 -17.69 -1.40
C GLY A 123 6.50 -16.26 -1.89
N LYS A 124 5.51 -16.08 -2.77
CA LYS A 124 5.10 -14.75 -3.26
C LYS A 124 4.56 -13.86 -2.15
N TYR A 125 3.76 -14.40 -1.23
CA TYR A 125 3.23 -13.69 -0.08
C TYR A 125 4.35 -13.26 0.88
N THR A 126 5.32 -14.13 1.12
CA THR A 126 6.52 -13.83 1.91
C THR A 126 7.32 -12.70 1.28
N SER A 127 7.56 -12.73 -0.04
CA SER A 127 8.23 -11.64 -0.77
C SER A 127 7.47 -10.30 -0.67
N LEU A 128 6.14 -10.32 -0.75
CA LEU A 128 5.32 -9.11 -0.60
C LEU A 128 5.37 -8.56 0.84
N LYS A 129 5.47 -9.43 1.84
CA LYS A 129 5.50 -9.06 3.27
C LYS A 129 6.88 -8.58 3.74
N GLN A 130 7.97 -8.98 3.07
CA GLN A 130 9.34 -8.73 3.54
C GLN A 130 10.02 -7.45 3.01
N THR A 131 9.27 -6.42 2.59
CA THR A 131 9.80 -5.19 1.94
C THR A 131 9.94 -5.39 0.45
N VAL A 132 9.06 -4.76 -0.32
CA VAL A 132 9.22 -4.60 -1.77
C VAL A 132 10.09 -3.37 -1.98
N ASP A 133 11.20 -3.50 -2.72
CA ASP A 133 12.13 -2.41 -3.02
C ASP A 133 11.48 -1.24 -3.80
N GLY A 134 10.34 -1.50 -4.46
CA GLY A 134 9.51 -0.46 -5.06
C GLY A 134 8.34 -1.00 -5.87
N PHE A 135 7.29 -0.19 -6.01
CA PHE A 135 6.19 -0.39 -6.95
C PHE A 135 6.21 0.74 -7.98
N ASN A 136 6.10 0.39 -9.27
CA ASN A 136 5.85 1.38 -10.31
C ASN A 136 4.34 1.52 -10.48
N PHE A 137 3.81 2.71 -10.20
CA PHE A 137 2.41 3.07 -10.47
C PHE A 137 2.32 3.87 -11.77
N ASP A 138 1.29 3.60 -12.57
CA ASP A 138 0.88 4.44 -13.69
C ASP A 138 -0.52 4.99 -13.38
N GLY A 139 -0.71 6.31 -13.48
CA GLY A 139 -1.94 7.01 -13.10
C GLY A 139 -1.99 7.57 -11.67
N LEU A 140 -3.19 7.92 -11.21
CA LEU A 140 -3.44 8.54 -9.91
C LEU A 140 -3.32 7.53 -8.76
N VAL A 141 -2.52 7.85 -7.74
CA VAL A 141 -2.39 7.06 -6.51
C VAL A 141 -3.10 7.78 -5.36
N THR A 142 -4.08 7.11 -4.74
CA THR A 142 -4.86 7.64 -3.60
C THR A 142 -4.73 6.73 -2.38
N PHE A 143 -4.34 7.29 -1.24
CA PHE A 143 -4.28 6.58 0.04
C PHE A 143 -5.51 6.92 0.90
N ASN A 144 -6.63 6.21 0.73
CA ASN A 144 -7.90 6.52 1.39
C ASN A 144 -7.82 6.51 2.93
N ASP A 145 -6.97 5.68 3.53
CA ASP A 145 -6.81 5.63 4.99
C ASP A 145 -6.28 6.95 5.56
N LEU A 146 -5.50 7.71 4.78
CA LEU A 146 -4.98 9.02 5.16
C LEU A 146 -6.06 10.12 5.22
N LEU A 147 -7.28 9.85 4.75
CA LEU A 147 -8.41 10.77 4.93
C LEU A 147 -8.83 10.90 6.40
N LYS A 148 -8.52 9.90 7.24
CA LYS A 148 -8.90 9.88 8.66
C LYS A 148 -7.71 10.09 9.59
N SER A 149 -6.57 9.46 9.28
CA SER A 149 -5.34 9.55 10.07
C SER A 149 -4.16 8.94 9.32
N GLY A 150 -2.95 9.43 9.54
CA GLY A 150 -1.72 8.81 9.06
C GLY A 150 -0.74 9.81 8.46
N LYS A 151 0.39 9.30 7.99
CA LYS A 151 1.42 10.08 7.28
C LYS A 151 1.93 9.30 6.08
N THR A 152 2.26 10.01 5.00
CA THR A 152 3.09 9.48 3.92
C THR A 152 4.48 10.06 4.08
N GLU A 153 5.49 9.21 4.16
CA GLU A 153 6.88 9.63 4.10
C GLU A 153 7.40 9.37 2.69
N ILE A 154 7.77 10.45 1.99
CA ILE A 154 8.34 10.40 0.65
C ILE A 154 9.73 11.02 0.74
N ASN A 155 10.73 10.38 0.14
CA ASN A 155 12.02 11.02 -0.02
C ASN A 155 11.88 12.21 -1.00
N GLY A 156 11.89 13.42 -0.45
CA GLY A 156 11.75 14.66 -1.22
C GLY A 156 12.79 14.83 -2.34
N ALA A 157 13.97 14.24 -2.21
CA ALA A 157 15.01 14.30 -3.25
C ALA A 157 14.61 13.59 -4.56
N ASN A 158 13.63 12.68 -4.49
CA ASN A 158 13.18 11.87 -5.63
C ASN A 158 11.82 12.35 -6.18
N ILE A 159 11.28 13.47 -5.70
CA ILE A 159 10.03 14.02 -6.21
C ILE A 159 10.34 14.89 -7.42
N THR A 160 10.07 14.38 -8.62
CA THR A 160 9.98 15.19 -9.84
C THR A 160 8.51 15.42 -10.14
N THR A 161 8.02 16.63 -9.87
CA THR A 161 6.62 17.00 -10.04
C THR A 161 6.52 18.41 -10.62
N GLY A 162 5.36 18.73 -11.21
CA GLY A 162 5.03 20.11 -11.58
C GLY A 162 4.63 20.90 -10.34
N ASN A 163 3.36 21.29 -10.27
CA ASN A 163 2.81 21.98 -9.11
C ASN A 163 2.52 20.99 -7.98
N ILE A 164 2.88 21.38 -6.74
CA ILE A 164 2.41 20.71 -5.51
C ILE A 164 1.37 21.63 -4.88
N ASP A 165 0.12 21.19 -4.86
CA ASP A 165 -0.98 21.91 -4.20
C ASP A 165 -1.05 21.48 -2.72
N LEU A 166 -0.85 22.44 -1.82
CA LEU A 166 -0.73 22.20 -0.38
C LEU A 166 -1.48 23.29 0.39
N ASN A 167 -2.23 22.88 1.42
CA ASN A 167 -2.81 23.83 2.37
C ASN A 167 -1.74 24.51 3.25
N SER A 168 -0.64 23.82 3.54
CA SER A 168 0.51 24.34 4.28
C SER A 168 1.79 23.57 3.96
N VAL A 169 2.94 24.26 4.03
CA VAL A 169 4.28 23.64 3.91
C VAL A 169 4.98 23.75 5.26
N THR A 170 5.00 22.67 6.03
CA THR A 170 5.80 22.63 7.26
C THR A 170 7.19 22.09 6.94
N LEU A 171 8.17 22.99 6.82
CA LEU A 171 9.58 22.60 6.82
C LEU A 171 9.99 22.34 8.27
N ALA A 172 9.55 21.23 8.86
CA ALA A 172 9.86 20.90 10.26
C ALA A 172 11.32 20.49 10.43
N ASN A 173 12.21 21.45 10.34
CA ASN A 173 13.52 21.39 10.95
C ASN A 173 13.59 22.56 11.94
N GLY A 174 14.49 22.50 12.92
CA GLY A 174 14.68 23.61 13.85
C GLY A 174 15.23 24.89 13.20
N TYR A 175 15.05 25.08 11.88
CA TYR A 175 15.68 26.11 11.05
C TYR A 175 14.68 26.96 10.23
N GLY A 176 13.36 26.71 10.22
CA GLY A 176 12.38 27.62 9.58
C GLY A 176 11.05 27.00 9.13
N SER A 177 10.16 27.74 8.47
CA SER A 177 8.92 27.22 7.86
C SER A 177 8.36 28.12 6.75
N LEU A 178 7.57 27.58 5.81
CA LEU A 178 6.82 28.37 4.83
C LEU A 178 5.31 28.21 5.07
N THR A 179 4.70 29.21 5.70
CA THR A 179 3.31 29.12 6.15
C THR A 179 2.42 30.18 5.51
N MET A 180 1.16 29.82 5.26
CA MET A 180 0.10 30.80 5.06
C MET A 180 -0.45 31.21 6.41
N GLY A 181 -0.50 32.50 6.72
CA GLY A 181 -0.94 32.93 8.03
C GLY A 181 -1.19 34.42 8.17
N ARG A 182 -1.68 34.83 9.36
CA ARG A 182 -1.84 36.25 9.71
C ARG A 182 -0.47 36.87 9.96
N GLY A 183 -0.14 37.97 9.30
CA GLY A 183 1.08 38.75 9.50
C GLY A 183 0.77 40.24 9.60
N SER A 184 1.81 41.05 9.73
CA SER A 184 1.67 42.51 9.73
C SER A 184 2.64 43.15 8.75
N THR A 185 2.17 44.16 8.03
CA THR A 185 2.97 44.93 7.06
C THR A 185 3.77 46.06 7.72
N GLY A 186 3.72 46.20 9.04
CA GLY A 186 4.26 47.37 9.76
C GLY A 186 3.18 48.41 10.07
N ALA A 187 2.21 48.59 9.16
CA ALA A 187 1.05 49.47 9.35
C ALA A 187 -0.24 48.69 9.67
N ASP A 188 -0.48 47.56 8.99
CA ASP A 188 -1.73 46.79 9.10
C ASP A 188 -1.50 45.33 9.51
N ARG A 189 -2.58 44.66 9.92
CA ARG A 189 -2.65 43.20 10.10
C ARG A 189 -3.37 42.57 8.90
N THR A 190 -2.72 41.63 8.21
CA THR A 190 -3.23 41.00 6.98
C THR A 190 -2.87 39.51 6.93
N ARG A 191 -3.16 38.80 5.83
CA ARG A 191 -2.82 37.40 5.59
C ARG A 191 -1.97 37.28 4.33
N GLY A 192 -1.03 36.36 4.35
CA GLY A 192 -0.12 36.19 3.23
C GLY A 192 0.85 35.02 3.45
N ALA A 193 1.79 34.91 2.52
CA ALA A 193 2.87 33.95 2.59
C ALA A 193 3.94 34.45 3.55
N ARG A 194 4.29 33.62 4.54
CA ARG A 194 5.39 33.86 5.47
C ARG A 194 6.47 32.81 5.29
N LEU A 195 7.65 33.25 4.89
CA LEU A 195 8.87 32.48 5.05
C LEU A 195 9.45 32.82 6.43
N ASN A 196 9.24 31.93 7.39
CA ASN A 196 9.72 32.08 8.76
C ASN A 196 11.11 31.47 8.88
N GLY A 197 12.03 32.18 9.54
CA GLY A 197 13.26 31.61 10.05
C GLY A 197 13.02 30.70 11.27
N PRO A 198 14.09 30.16 11.87
CA PRO A 198 13.99 29.37 13.09
C PRO A 198 13.40 30.18 14.24
N ILE A 199 12.58 29.53 15.07
CA ILE A 199 12.18 30.10 16.36
C ILE A 199 13.37 29.96 17.29
N THR A 200 13.98 31.09 17.64
CA THR A 200 14.96 31.12 18.73
C THR A 200 14.21 31.37 20.03
N THR A 201 14.27 30.42 20.96
CA THR A 201 13.73 30.60 22.32
C THR A 201 14.85 31.11 23.22
N ALA A 202 14.81 32.38 23.62
CA ALA A 202 15.68 32.92 24.65
C ALA A 202 14.84 33.60 25.73
N GLY A 203 14.95 33.10 26.97
CA GLY A 203 14.20 33.62 28.12
C GLY A 203 12.71 33.23 28.19
N GLY A 204 12.26 32.26 27.37
CA GLY A 204 10.86 31.82 27.34
C GLY A 204 9.96 32.57 26.36
N THR A 205 10.54 33.45 25.53
CA THR A 205 9.85 34.16 24.45
C THR A 205 10.35 33.64 23.11
N ASP A 206 9.42 33.43 22.17
CA ASP A 206 9.69 32.98 20.81
C ASP A 206 9.84 34.19 19.88
N TYR A 207 10.99 34.30 19.20
CA TYR A 207 11.24 35.37 18.22
C TYR A 207 10.96 34.91 16.80
N ALA A 208 10.25 35.73 16.01
CA ALA A 208 9.88 35.40 14.63
C ALA A 208 10.59 36.31 13.62
N ASN A 209 11.69 35.80 13.05
CA ASN A 209 12.25 36.36 11.82
C ASN A 209 11.42 35.88 10.63
N TYR A 210 10.97 36.78 9.77
CA TYR A 210 10.21 36.37 8.59
C TYR A 210 10.28 37.34 7.43
N PHE A 211 10.23 36.79 6.22
CA PHE A 211 9.77 37.50 5.04
C PHE A 211 8.26 37.27 4.92
N PHE A 212 7.49 38.34 4.94
CA PHE A 212 6.06 38.32 4.75
C PHE A 212 5.70 39.06 3.49
N ALA A 213 5.02 38.37 2.58
CA ALA A 213 4.34 38.98 1.46
C ALA A 213 2.85 38.75 1.60
N SER A 214 2.12 39.84 1.68
CA SER A 214 0.67 39.83 1.55
C SER A 214 0.25 40.61 0.31
N ASP A 215 -1.06 40.66 0.12
CA ASP A 215 -1.73 41.57 -0.79
C ASP A 215 -1.51 43.07 -0.48
N ALA A 216 -1.04 43.42 0.73
CA ALA A 216 -0.93 44.79 1.20
C ALA A 216 0.51 45.35 1.22
N ALA A 217 1.52 44.51 1.53
CA ALA A 217 2.91 44.94 1.51
C ALA A 217 3.88 43.76 1.69
N ALA A 218 5.16 44.05 1.43
CA ALA A 218 6.25 43.13 1.73
C ALA A 218 7.00 43.62 2.97
N ARG A 219 7.19 42.74 3.94
CA ARG A 219 7.92 43.04 5.17
C ARG A 219 8.97 41.98 5.41
N MET A 220 10.20 42.43 5.57
CA MET A 220 11.31 41.66 6.09
C MET A 220 11.51 42.06 7.55
N SER A 221 11.28 41.13 8.47
CA SER A 221 11.38 41.40 9.91
C SER A 221 12.46 40.56 10.57
N GLY A 222 13.18 41.20 11.49
CA GLY A 222 13.96 40.52 12.52
C GLY A 222 13.41 40.85 13.92
N GLU A 223 13.29 39.86 14.80
CA GLU A 223 12.77 40.01 16.17
C GLU A 223 13.76 39.41 17.20
N ASP A 224 13.91 40.05 18.36
CA ASP A 224 14.73 39.58 19.49
C ASP A 224 14.14 40.01 20.87
N ILE A 225 14.89 39.80 21.96
CA ILE A 225 14.48 40.16 23.34
C ILE A 225 14.16 41.67 23.51
N PHE A 226 14.55 42.55 22.57
CA PHE A 226 14.41 44.00 22.61
C PHE A 226 13.35 44.57 21.65
N GLY A 227 12.81 43.77 20.73
CA GLY A 227 11.69 44.13 19.86
C GLY A 227 11.87 43.71 18.40
N ILE A 228 10.97 44.20 17.52
CA ILE A 228 10.98 43.89 16.09
C ILE A 228 11.51 45.08 15.27
N THR A 229 12.48 44.82 14.40
CA THR A 229 12.96 45.76 13.38
C THR A 229 12.58 45.23 12.00
N SER A 230 12.21 46.11 11.08
CA SER A 230 11.72 45.65 9.79
C SER A 230 12.07 46.58 8.65
N LEU A 231 12.58 46.01 7.56
CA LEU A 231 12.50 46.62 6.25
C LEU A 231 11.17 46.20 5.66
N TYR A 232 10.21 47.08 5.73
CA TYR A 232 8.97 46.89 5.00
C TYR A 232 8.93 47.86 3.85
N VAL A 233 8.45 47.37 2.71
CA VAL A 233 7.93 48.20 1.64
C VAL A 233 6.44 48.23 1.90
N ALA A 234 6.06 49.16 2.78
CA ALA A 234 4.67 49.55 2.96
C ALA A 234 4.35 50.71 2.02
N PRO A 235 3.07 51.08 1.88
CA PRO A 235 2.72 52.34 1.24
C PRO A 235 3.51 53.57 1.77
N ASP A 236 4.05 53.57 3.01
CA ASP A 236 4.51 54.79 3.72
C ASP A 236 6.01 54.92 4.17
N GLU A 237 6.90 53.90 4.16
CA GLU A 237 8.35 54.04 4.56
C GLU A 237 9.29 52.94 3.97
N ILE A 238 10.62 53.21 3.84
CA ILE A 238 11.69 52.31 3.30
C ILE A 238 13.06 52.53 4.01
N HIS A 239 13.87 51.48 4.28
CA HIS A 239 15.29 51.55 4.78
C HIS A 239 16.29 50.82 3.85
N ALA A 240 17.53 51.31 3.69
CA ALA A 240 18.55 50.73 2.80
C ALA A 240 20.00 50.81 3.36
N ASP A 241 20.83 49.82 3.01
CA ASP A 241 22.21 49.62 3.53
C ASP A 241 23.31 50.29 2.67
N ILE A 242 23.05 50.43 1.37
CA ILE A 242 23.71 51.46 0.57
C ILE A 242 22.80 52.68 0.53
N THR A 243 23.37 53.84 0.27
CA THR A 243 22.54 55.00 -0.07
C THR A 243 21.62 54.58 -1.21
N ILE A 244 20.33 54.88 -1.08
CA ILE A 244 19.40 54.67 -2.19
C ILE A 244 19.81 55.70 -3.24
N ASP A 245 20.49 55.24 -4.28
CA ASP A 245 21.05 56.12 -5.30
C ASP A 245 19.95 56.96 -5.96
N ILE A 246 20.20 58.26 -6.05
CA ILE A 246 19.33 59.22 -6.75
C ILE A 246 20.02 59.59 -8.06
N GLY A 247 19.39 59.24 -9.20
CA GLY A 247 19.94 59.54 -10.52
C GLY A 247 20.09 61.05 -10.79
N SER A 248 21.20 61.47 -11.42
CA SER A 248 21.55 62.88 -11.63
C SER A 248 22.05 63.19 -13.06
N ASP A 249 21.66 62.38 -14.05
CA ASP A 249 22.08 62.52 -15.45
C ASP A 249 21.73 63.91 -16.02
N GLU A 250 22.60 64.51 -16.83
CA GLU A 250 22.39 65.85 -17.42
C GLU A 250 21.27 65.84 -18.46
N ARG A 251 21.12 64.75 -19.23
CA ARG A 251 20.18 64.65 -20.36
C ARG A 251 18.71 64.70 -19.95
N ILE A 252 18.45 64.54 -18.66
CA ILE A 252 17.11 64.55 -18.07
C ILE A 252 16.80 65.88 -17.34
N LYS A 253 17.62 66.93 -17.53
CA LYS A 253 17.48 68.24 -16.87
C LYS A 253 17.40 69.38 -17.90
N ASN A 254 16.75 70.49 -17.53
CA ASN A 254 16.63 71.71 -18.33
C ASN A 254 16.93 72.96 -17.48
N GLU A 255 17.07 74.13 -18.12
CA GLU A 255 17.28 75.44 -17.46
C GLU A 255 18.39 75.43 -16.38
N ILE A 256 19.50 74.72 -16.66
CA ILE A 256 20.61 74.55 -15.70
C ILE A 256 21.36 75.87 -15.52
N SER A 257 21.38 76.39 -14.30
CA SER A 257 22.15 77.57 -13.89
C SER A 257 23.15 77.22 -12.77
N TYR A 258 24.28 77.93 -12.73
CA TYR A 258 25.38 77.71 -11.79
C TYR A 258 25.55 78.83 -10.75
N ASP A 259 24.59 79.75 -10.67
CA ASP A 259 24.56 80.92 -9.76
C ASP A 259 23.95 80.61 -8.38
N VAL A 260 24.12 79.37 -7.91
CA VAL A 260 23.45 78.86 -6.68
C VAL A 260 23.81 79.71 -5.46
N ALA A 261 25.06 80.16 -5.34
CA ALA A 261 25.50 80.96 -4.20
C ALA A 261 24.99 82.41 -4.28
N GLU A 262 24.94 83.03 -5.47
CA GLU A 262 24.35 84.36 -5.64
C GLU A 262 22.85 84.34 -5.33
N ARG A 263 22.13 83.36 -5.89
CA ARG A 263 20.68 83.28 -5.77
C ARG A 263 20.21 82.92 -4.35
N TYR A 264 20.85 81.93 -3.72
CA TYR A 264 20.38 81.38 -2.44
C TYR A 264 21.25 81.74 -1.24
N GLY A 265 22.31 82.53 -1.42
CA GLY A 265 23.27 82.79 -0.35
C GLY A 265 22.71 83.58 0.84
N ALA A 266 21.77 84.50 0.60
CA ALA A 266 21.07 85.20 1.69
C ALA A 266 20.21 84.22 2.51
N PHE A 267 19.45 83.36 1.83
CA PHE A 267 18.64 82.31 2.45
C PHE A 267 19.49 81.34 3.27
N PHE A 268 20.61 80.87 2.71
CA PHE A 268 21.52 79.97 3.42
C PHE A 268 21.98 80.55 4.76
N ARG A 269 22.31 81.85 4.79
CA ARG A 269 22.73 82.55 6.02
C ARG A 269 21.60 82.73 7.02
N ALA A 270 20.34 82.73 6.57
CA ALA A 270 19.16 82.84 7.42
C ALA A 270 18.72 81.50 8.02
N LEU A 271 19.21 80.36 7.50
CA LEU A 271 18.90 79.04 8.03
C LEU A 271 19.35 78.88 9.49
N LYS A 272 18.48 78.25 10.29
CA LYS A 272 18.70 78.01 11.72
C LYS A 272 18.77 76.50 11.98
N PRO A 273 19.96 75.89 11.97
CA PRO A 273 20.12 74.51 12.43
C PRO A 273 19.62 74.39 13.87
N ALA A 274 18.78 73.40 14.12
CA ALA A 274 18.14 73.17 15.40
C ALA A 274 18.42 71.76 15.90
N ARG A 275 18.32 71.62 17.22
CA ARG A 275 18.23 70.34 17.90
C ARG A 275 16.83 70.21 18.50
N TYR A 276 16.18 69.06 18.32
CA TYR A 276 14.79 68.87 18.76
C TYR A 276 14.51 67.43 19.21
N HIS A 277 13.41 67.24 19.93
CA HIS A 277 12.84 65.94 20.22
C HIS A 277 11.51 65.83 19.49
N MET A 278 11.15 64.62 19.04
CA MET A 278 9.81 64.34 18.51
C MET A 278 8.84 64.19 19.67
N ASN A 279 7.62 64.73 19.52
CA ASN A 279 6.58 64.62 20.57
C ASN A 279 6.08 63.18 20.75
N ASP A 280 6.01 62.41 19.66
CA ASP A 280 5.61 61.00 19.65
C ASP A 280 6.61 60.18 18.83
N SER A 281 7.72 59.81 19.45
CA SER A 281 8.71 58.91 18.86
C SER A 281 9.15 57.89 19.88
N ARG A 282 9.14 56.62 19.49
CA ARG A 282 9.67 55.52 20.31
C ARG A 282 11.13 55.72 20.73
N SER A 283 11.89 56.53 20.01
CA SER A 283 13.33 56.66 20.23
C SER A 283 13.73 57.66 21.32
N GLY A 284 12.94 58.71 21.59
CA GLY A 284 13.28 59.80 22.54
C GLY A 284 14.61 60.54 22.28
N ARG A 285 15.29 60.28 21.15
CA ARG A 285 16.60 60.87 20.83
C ARG A 285 16.45 62.32 20.42
N CYS A 286 17.49 63.09 20.69
CA CYS A 286 17.61 64.44 20.17
C CYS A 286 18.05 64.36 18.70
N HIS A 287 17.21 64.87 17.81
CA HIS A 287 17.47 64.98 16.39
C HIS A 287 18.15 66.31 16.09
N THR A 288 18.92 66.35 15.00
CA THR A 288 19.45 67.58 14.44
C THR A 288 18.85 67.78 13.06
N GLY A 289 18.58 69.03 12.71
CA GLY A 289 17.95 69.34 11.44
C GLY A 289 17.47 70.78 11.39
N PHE A 290 16.50 71.02 10.53
CA PHE A 290 15.83 72.31 10.41
C PHE A 290 14.36 72.16 10.79
N ILE A 291 13.80 73.19 11.41
CA ILE A 291 12.36 73.27 11.64
C ILE A 291 11.74 73.84 10.37
N ALA A 292 10.81 73.11 9.77
CA ALA A 292 10.30 73.40 8.42
C ALA A 292 9.64 74.78 8.31
N GLN A 293 8.91 75.21 9.33
CA GLN A 293 8.30 76.55 9.39
C GLN A 293 9.36 77.65 9.47
N GLN A 294 10.48 77.43 10.16
CA GLN A 294 11.57 78.41 10.21
C GLN A 294 12.30 78.51 8.87
N MET A 295 12.41 77.40 8.13
CA MET A 295 12.92 77.41 6.76
C MET A 295 11.99 78.17 5.81
N ARG A 296 10.67 78.04 5.97
CA ARG A 296 9.67 78.86 5.24
C ARG A 296 9.88 80.35 5.47
N ASP A 297 10.03 80.74 6.73
CA ASP A 297 10.19 82.16 7.08
C ASP A 297 11.51 82.72 6.53
N ALA A 298 12.60 81.94 6.57
CA ALA A 298 13.88 82.31 5.97
C ALA A 298 13.81 82.50 4.45
N LEU A 299 13.03 81.69 3.73
CA LEU A 299 12.77 81.91 2.30
C LEU A 299 12.08 83.27 2.09
N ALA A 300 11.00 83.54 2.83
CA ALA A 300 10.22 84.77 2.69
C ALA A 300 11.03 86.03 3.02
N GLU A 301 11.80 86.01 4.11
CA GLU A 301 12.66 87.12 4.55
C GLU A 301 13.73 87.49 3.51
N THR A 302 14.11 86.53 2.67
CA THR A 302 15.14 86.72 1.64
C THR A 302 14.56 86.88 0.24
N GLY A 303 13.24 87.04 0.14
CA GLY A 303 12.54 87.30 -1.12
C GLY A 303 12.33 86.07 -2.00
N LEU A 304 12.55 84.86 -1.47
CA LEU A 304 12.34 83.60 -2.17
C LEU A 304 10.97 83.01 -1.85
N ALA A 305 10.38 82.35 -2.84
CA ALA A 305 9.16 81.58 -2.68
C ALA A 305 9.47 80.09 -2.47
N ARG A 306 8.45 79.34 -2.00
CA ARG A 306 8.51 77.87 -1.87
C ARG A 306 8.77 77.15 -3.21
N GLN A 307 8.51 77.81 -4.34
CA GLN A 307 8.78 77.25 -5.67
C GLN A 307 10.23 77.45 -6.14
N ASP A 308 10.99 78.33 -5.48
CA ASP A 308 12.38 78.59 -5.87
C ASP A 308 13.33 77.48 -5.39
N LEU A 309 12.95 76.65 -4.42
CA LEU A 309 13.79 75.58 -3.88
C LEU A 309 12.97 74.39 -3.36
N ALA A 310 13.21 73.19 -3.89
CA ALA A 310 12.45 71.97 -3.56
C ALA A 310 12.75 71.39 -2.16
N ALA A 311 13.62 72.04 -1.38
CA ALA A 311 14.05 71.58 -0.06
C ALA A 311 12.90 71.55 0.98
N LEU A 312 11.92 72.44 0.85
CA LEU A 312 10.77 72.52 1.76
C LEU A 312 9.50 71.97 1.08
N VAL A 313 8.86 71.02 1.74
CA VAL A 313 7.59 70.44 1.28
C VAL A 313 6.52 70.69 2.32
N GLN A 314 5.32 71.05 1.86
CA GLN A 314 4.14 71.19 2.69
C GLN A 314 2.97 70.47 2.02
N GLN A 315 2.33 69.57 2.74
CA GLN A 315 1.14 68.85 2.30
C GLN A 315 -0.10 69.36 3.04
N GLY A 316 -1.20 69.60 2.31
CA GLY A 316 -2.47 70.08 2.88
C GLY A 316 -2.45 71.56 3.27
N TYR A 317 -1.88 72.42 2.42
CA TYR A 317 -1.87 73.87 2.63
C TYR A 317 -3.31 74.43 2.69
N ASP A 318 -3.62 75.14 3.77
CA ASP A 318 -4.87 75.86 3.97
C ASP A 318 -4.58 77.32 4.28
N SER A 319 -4.99 78.23 3.38
CA SER A 319 -4.77 79.67 3.52
C SER A 319 -5.53 80.31 4.68
N GLU A 320 -6.53 79.63 5.25
CA GLU A 320 -7.35 80.15 6.35
C GLU A 320 -6.91 79.63 7.73
N ALA A 321 -5.91 78.75 7.80
CA ALA A 321 -5.40 78.24 9.07
C ALA A 321 -4.69 79.34 9.89
N GLU A 322 -4.97 79.41 11.20
CA GLU A 322 -4.46 80.44 12.12
C GLU A 322 -2.92 80.48 12.23
N ASP A 323 -2.21 79.43 11.82
CA ASP A 323 -0.75 79.32 11.78
C ASP A 323 -0.11 79.79 10.45
N GLY A 324 -0.92 80.38 9.55
CA GLY A 324 -0.46 80.95 8.29
C GLY A 324 -0.20 79.91 7.20
N GLY A 325 -0.96 78.81 7.17
CA GLY A 325 -0.94 77.88 6.04
C GLY A 325 -1.26 76.41 6.31
N GLY A 326 -1.45 75.95 7.54
CA GLY A 326 -1.86 74.58 7.90
C GLY A 326 -0.95 73.44 7.39
N GLY A 327 -1.33 72.17 7.62
CA GLY A 327 -0.73 71.02 6.93
C GLY A 327 0.60 70.46 7.47
N GLN A 328 0.97 69.27 7.00
CA GLN A 328 2.20 68.57 7.42
C GLN A 328 3.39 69.07 6.59
N TYR A 329 4.43 69.53 7.27
CA TYR A 329 5.68 69.95 6.64
C TYR A 329 6.74 68.86 6.70
N SER A 330 7.56 68.78 5.65
CA SER A 330 8.77 67.95 5.61
C SER A 330 9.90 68.66 4.87
N ILE A 331 11.14 68.21 5.11
CA ILE A 331 12.34 68.78 4.50
C ILE A 331 13.07 67.69 3.73
N ARG A 332 13.40 67.97 2.47
CA ARG A 332 14.27 67.14 1.64
C ARG A 332 15.72 67.55 1.88
N TYR A 333 16.34 66.97 2.89
CA TYR A 333 17.71 67.31 3.27
C TYR A 333 18.73 67.12 2.13
N GLY A 334 18.47 66.20 1.18
CA GLY A 334 19.32 66.00 0.00
C GLY A 334 19.47 67.26 -0.89
N GLU A 335 18.45 68.11 -0.97
CA GLU A 335 18.47 69.35 -1.78
C GLU A 335 19.45 70.40 -1.22
N LEU A 336 19.79 70.31 0.06
CA LEU A 336 20.70 71.24 0.71
C LEU A 336 22.18 70.92 0.43
N ILE A 337 22.48 69.72 -0.08
CA ILE A 337 23.87 69.27 -0.27
C ILE A 337 24.58 70.13 -1.33
N ALA A 338 23.94 70.40 -2.46
CA ALA A 338 24.51 71.24 -3.52
C ALA A 338 24.63 72.71 -3.07
N LEU A 339 23.66 73.23 -2.33
CA LEU A 339 23.71 74.57 -1.76
C LEU A 339 24.86 74.71 -0.75
N ASN A 340 25.02 73.75 0.16
CA ASN A 340 26.16 73.70 1.08
C ASN A 340 27.48 73.76 0.30
N THR A 341 27.58 73.00 -0.80
CA THR A 341 28.77 72.96 -1.65
C THR A 341 29.05 74.33 -2.28
N ALA A 342 28.05 74.98 -2.89
CA ALA A 342 28.20 76.28 -3.53
C ALA A 342 28.62 77.38 -2.54
N MET A 343 28.04 77.38 -1.33
CA MET A 343 28.39 78.34 -0.28
C MET A 343 29.81 78.14 0.24
N VAL A 344 30.25 76.88 0.37
CA VAL A 344 31.64 76.56 0.71
C VAL A 344 32.59 77.02 -0.40
N GLN A 345 32.27 76.81 -1.67
CA GLN A 345 33.09 77.29 -2.80
C GLN A 345 33.21 78.83 -2.84
N GLN A 346 32.12 79.54 -2.60
CA GLN A 346 32.13 81.01 -2.50
C GLN A 346 32.99 81.48 -1.31
N LEU A 347 32.90 80.79 -0.17
CA LEU A 347 33.73 81.08 1.00
C LEU A 347 35.20 80.86 0.71
N LEU A 348 35.57 79.73 0.10
CA LEU A 348 36.95 79.42 -0.30
C LEU A 348 37.52 80.49 -1.24
N SER A 349 36.76 80.87 -2.27
CA SER A 349 37.17 81.91 -3.23
C SER A 349 37.44 83.26 -2.54
N ARG A 350 36.62 83.60 -1.53
CA ARG A 350 36.82 84.81 -0.73
C ARG A 350 38.06 84.70 0.15
N VAL A 351 38.33 83.53 0.71
CA VAL A 351 39.54 83.27 1.50
C VAL A 351 40.78 83.40 0.62
N ASP A 352 40.81 82.80 -0.57
CA ASP A 352 41.95 82.89 -1.50
C ASP A 352 42.25 84.33 -1.90
N ALA A 353 41.19 85.12 -2.16
CA ALA A 353 41.32 86.54 -2.46
C ALA A 353 41.93 87.32 -1.27
N LEU A 354 41.42 87.07 -0.06
CA LEU A 354 41.92 87.70 1.16
C LEU A 354 43.35 87.26 1.50
N GLU A 355 43.69 85.99 1.30
CA GLU A 355 45.05 85.49 1.51
C GLU A 355 46.04 86.10 0.52
N SER A 356 45.63 86.23 -0.75
CA SER A 356 46.43 86.92 -1.77
C SER A 356 46.66 88.38 -1.41
N GLU A 357 45.63 89.06 -0.92
CA GLU A 357 45.72 90.43 -0.41
C GLU A 357 46.67 90.50 0.81
N VAL A 358 46.57 89.55 1.74
CA VAL A 358 47.46 89.48 2.91
C VAL A 358 48.92 89.21 2.49
N ARG A 359 49.19 88.34 1.51
CA ARG A 359 50.55 88.10 0.99
C ARG A 359 51.12 89.35 0.32
N ALA A 360 50.31 90.02 -0.50
CA ALA A 360 50.69 91.30 -1.12
C ALA A 360 51.01 92.36 -0.06
N LEU A 361 50.23 92.45 1.02
CA LEU A 361 50.46 93.37 2.13
C LEU A 361 51.72 93.01 2.96
N LYS A 362 52.11 91.73 3.00
CA LYS A 362 53.31 91.26 3.71
C LYS A 362 54.60 91.33 2.88
N GLY A 363 54.52 91.64 1.59
CA GLY A 363 55.69 91.71 0.71
C GLY A 363 56.27 90.34 0.32
N GLU A 364 55.52 89.27 0.58
CA GLU A 364 55.85 87.90 0.17
C GLU A 364 55.25 87.71 -1.23
N SER A 365 56.07 87.88 -2.27
CA SER A 365 55.65 87.66 -3.68
C SER A 365 55.96 86.24 -4.12
#